data_AF-A0AAX0K447-F1
#
_entry.id   AF-A0AAX0K447-F1
#
_cell.length_a   1.000
_cell.length_b   1.000
_cell.length_c   1.000
_cell.angle_alpha   90.00
_cell.angle_beta   90.00
_cell.angle_gamma   90.00
#
_symmetry.space_group_name_H-M   'P 1'
#
loop_
_entity.id
_entity.type
_entity.pdbx_description
1 polymer ?
#
loop_
_entity_poly.entity_id
_entity_poly.type
_entity_poly.pdbx_seq_one_letter_code
_entity_poly.pdbx_strand_id
1 'polypeptide(L)'
;MMKLTVEAYLAKLTNLLLAPGTRAFERQQLVRAKQQVEGGASVGASWDQLKASLRPLAIRDNLTPDVADFYRAQTGDPEGAQTTDISAHFQHDLAYQERAIFAGGCFWCMVEPFVDQPGIQSVISGYTGGDVPNPTYEQVISDQTGHVEAVEIIFDTRRIRYQELVDLYFQLTDPTDALGQFQDRGGHYRPVIFVAGPSQRQIAEAAKAKVAASGRYVRPIVTAIEPAATFWPAENYHQDFYKKNPQRYRLVEKTRQQFLKFQHAQGDLRVLLKRRKAK
;
A
#
# COMPACT_ATOMS: atom_id res chain seq x y z
N MET A 1 29.69 1.72 -2.20
CA MET A 1 29.37 0.28 -2.12
C MET A 1 29.54 -0.14 -0.67
N MET A 2 28.47 -0.55 0.01
CA MET A 2 28.54 -0.99 1.40
C MET A 2 29.29 -2.32 1.44
N LYS A 3 30.49 -2.37 2.02
CA LYS A 3 31.23 -3.62 2.20
C LYS A 3 30.59 -4.37 3.36
N LEU A 4 29.62 -5.23 3.07
CA LEU A 4 29.09 -6.17 4.06
C LEU A 4 30.19 -7.11 4.52
N THR A 5 30.23 -7.40 5.82
CA THR A 5 31.01 -8.52 6.34
C THR A 5 30.45 -9.83 5.78
N VAL A 6 31.26 -10.90 5.75
CA VAL A 6 30.81 -12.23 5.33
C VAL A 6 29.57 -12.65 6.14
N GLU A 7 29.62 -12.48 7.45
CA GLU A 7 28.51 -12.80 8.36
C GLU A 7 27.25 -12.00 8.03
N ALA A 8 27.36 -10.67 7.88
CA ALA A 8 26.21 -9.83 7.57
C ALA A 8 25.59 -10.15 6.19
N TYR A 9 26.42 -10.51 5.21
CA TYR A 9 25.96 -10.93 3.90
C TYR A 9 25.22 -12.27 3.96
N LEU A 10 25.79 -13.29 4.62
CA LEU A 10 25.16 -14.59 4.80
C LEU A 10 23.85 -14.50 5.60
N ALA A 11 23.81 -13.67 6.64
CA ALA A 11 22.59 -13.42 7.42
C ALA A 11 21.49 -12.81 6.54
N LYS A 12 21.82 -11.80 5.74
CA LYS A 12 20.86 -11.20 4.78
C LYS A 12 20.35 -12.22 3.77
N LEU A 13 21.24 -13.00 3.14
CA LEU A 13 20.82 -14.04 2.19
C LEU A 13 19.92 -15.08 2.85
N THR A 14 20.22 -15.47 4.09
CA THR A 14 19.41 -16.45 4.84
C THR A 14 18.02 -15.90 5.13
N ASN A 15 17.90 -14.64 5.55
CA ASN A 15 16.60 -14.01 5.77
C ASN A 15 15.75 -13.95 4.49
N LEU A 16 16.36 -13.59 3.35
CA LEU A 16 15.67 -13.61 2.05
C LEU A 16 15.25 -15.03 1.63
N LEU A 17 16.04 -16.04 1.98
CA LEU A 17 15.69 -17.44 1.73
C LEU A 17 14.58 -17.96 2.64
N LEU A 18 14.33 -17.34 3.79
CA LEU A 18 13.25 -17.68 4.71
C LEU A 18 11.98 -16.87 4.46
N ALA A 19 12.10 -15.69 3.83
CA ALA A 19 10.95 -14.86 3.48
C ALA A 19 9.96 -15.64 2.60
N PRO A 20 8.65 -15.67 2.93
CA PRO A 20 7.66 -16.47 2.19
C PRO A 20 7.45 -15.96 0.76
N GLY A 21 7.55 -14.65 0.54
CA GLY A 21 7.34 -14.03 -0.78
C GLY A 21 8.43 -14.35 -1.82
N THR A 22 9.63 -14.75 -1.39
CA THR A 22 10.77 -14.98 -2.31
C THR A 22 10.44 -16.08 -3.34
N ARG A 23 10.50 -15.73 -4.63
CA ARG A 23 10.13 -16.65 -5.72
C ARG A 23 11.22 -17.69 -5.98
N ALA A 24 10.84 -18.84 -6.55
CA ALA A 24 11.74 -19.97 -6.79
C ALA A 24 13.02 -19.59 -7.55
N PHE A 25 12.92 -18.78 -8.60
CA PHE A 25 14.08 -18.30 -9.36
C PHE A 25 15.03 -17.48 -8.48
N GLU A 26 14.50 -16.52 -7.71
CA GLU A 26 15.29 -15.68 -6.82
C GLU A 26 15.94 -16.52 -5.71
N ARG A 27 15.19 -17.45 -5.08
CA ARG A 27 15.74 -18.40 -4.10
C ARG A 27 16.91 -19.19 -4.67
N GLN A 28 16.79 -19.67 -5.91
CA GLN A 28 17.89 -20.40 -6.56
C GLN A 28 19.15 -19.54 -6.68
N GLN A 29 19.02 -18.26 -7.03
CA GLN A 29 20.18 -17.36 -7.12
C GLN A 29 20.76 -17.03 -5.74
N LEU A 30 19.90 -16.82 -4.73
CA LEU A 30 20.31 -16.57 -3.35
C LEU A 30 21.05 -17.78 -2.74
N VAL A 31 20.57 -19.02 -2.98
CA VAL A 31 21.26 -20.25 -2.55
C VAL A 31 22.64 -20.35 -3.20
N ARG A 32 22.75 -20.11 -4.51
CA ARG A 32 24.04 -20.12 -5.22
C ARG A 32 24.99 -19.08 -4.62
N ALA A 33 24.52 -17.86 -4.41
CA ALA A 33 25.32 -16.79 -3.81
C ALA A 33 25.81 -17.14 -2.40
N LYS A 34 24.95 -17.77 -1.58
CA LYS A 34 25.28 -18.24 -0.24
C LYS A 34 26.35 -19.34 -0.28
N GLN A 35 26.15 -20.36 -1.10
CA GLN A 35 27.08 -21.48 -1.27
C GLN A 35 28.46 -21.04 -1.77
N GLN A 36 28.53 -20.03 -2.62
CA GLN A 36 29.81 -19.47 -3.08
C GLN A 36 30.63 -18.89 -1.92
N VAL A 37 30.00 -18.09 -1.05
CA VAL A 37 30.69 -17.48 0.10
C VAL A 37 31.06 -18.54 1.13
N GLU A 38 30.18 -19.50 1.39
CA GLU A 38 30.47 -20.66 2.27
C GLU A 38 31.61 -21.53 1.71
N GLY A 39 31.74 -21.61 0.39
CA GLY A 39 32.84 -22.28 -0.32
C GLY A 39 34.14 -21.46 -0.41
N GLY A 40 34.22 -20.31 0.26
CA GLY A 40 35.44 -19.50 0.33
C GLY A 40 35.55 -18.39 -0.73
N ALA A 41 34.53 -18.18 -1.58
CA ALA A 41 34.52 -17.03 -2.48
C ALA A 41 34.35 -15.72 -1.70
N SER A 42 34.91 -14.63 -2.21
CA SER A 42 34.69 -13.30 -1.62
C SER A 42 33.22 -12.85 -1.77
N VAL A 43 32.74 -12.05 -0.81
CA VAL A 43 31.41 -11.42 -0.87
C VAL A 43 31.24 -10.62 -2.17
N GLY A 44 32.28 -9.93 -2.63
CA GLY A 44 32.24 -9.17 -3.88
C GLY A 44 31.97 -10.05 -5.10
N ALA A 45 32.69 -11.16 -5.23
CA ALA A 45 32.49 -12.10 -6.34
C ALA A 45 31.08 -12.75 -6.32
N SER A 46 30.62 -13.17 -5.14
CA SER A 46 29.26 -13.70 -4.96
C SER A 46 28.19 -12.67 -5.32
N TRP A 47 28.37 -11.43 -4.85
CA TRP A 47 27.45 -10.33 -5.14
C TRP A 47 27.43 -9.97 -6.62
N ASP A 48 28.57 -9.90 -7.31
CA ASP A 48 28.63 -9.55 -8.72
C ASP A 48 27.84 -10.54 -9.59
N GLN A 49 27.93 -11.84 -9.28
CA GLN A 49 27.14 -12.87 -9.96
C GLN A 49 25.66 -12.82 -9.61
N LEU A 50 25.32 -12.65 -8.33
CA LEU A 50 23.93 -12.51 -7.88
C LEU A 50 23.28 -11.29 -8.53
N LYS A 51 23.96 -10.14 -8.49
CA LYS A 51 23.53 -8.90 -9.12
C LYS A 51 23.27 -9.10 -10.61
N ALA A 52 24.19 -9.74 -11.34
CA ALA A 52 24.02 -9.99 -12.76
C ALA A 52 22.75 -10.82 -13.06
N SER A 53 22.46 -11.81 -12.21
CA SER A 53 21.33 -12.72 -12.37
C SER A 53 19.99 -12.07 -12.00
N LEU A 54 19.98 -11.17 -11.01
CA LEU A 54 18.76 -10.43 -10.59
C LEU A 54 18.50 -9.17 -11.43
N ARG A 55 19.52 -8.62 -12.09
CA ARG A 55 19.41 -7.38 -12.87
C ARG A 55 18.26 -7.34 -13.90
N PRO A 56 17.97 -8.41 -14.67
CA PRO A 56 16.85 -8.39 -15.62
C PRO A 56 15.47 -8.24 -14.96
N LEU A 57 15.32 -8.67 -13.71
CA LEU A 57 14.11 -8.48 -12.91
C LEU A 57 14.11 -7.10 -12.26
N ALA A 58 15.26 -6.66 -11.73
CA ALA A 58 15.41 -5.36 -11.08
C ALA A 58 15.08 -4.20 -12.02
N ILE A 59 15.56 -4.23 -13.27
CA ILE A 59 15.30 -3.17 -14.27
C ILE A 59 13.81 -3.06 -14.63
N ARG A 60 13.04 -4.14 -14.41
CA ARG A 60 11.61 -4.21 -14.71
C ARG A 60 10.74 -4.05 -13.47
N ASP A 61 11.32 -3.69 -12.33
CA ASP A 61 10.64 -3.66 -11.02
C ASP A 61 9.85 -4.94 -10.72
N ASN A 62 10.40 -6.08 -11.11
CA ASN A 62 9.77 -7.38 -10.96
C ASN A 62 10.65 -8.29 -10.09
N LEU A 63 11.27 -7.75 -9.05
CA LEU A 63 11.82 -8.53 -7.94
C LEU A 63 10.77 -8.62 -6.84
N THR A 64 10.78 -9.70 -6.06
CA THR A 64 9.93 -9.77 -4.85
C THR A 64 10.33 -8.67 -3.86
N PRO A 65 9.40 -8.19 -3.02
CA PRO A 65 9.62 -7.04 -2.14
C PRO A 65 10.96 -7.05 -1.38
N ASP A 66 11.24 -8.12 -0.64
CA ASP A 66 12.44 -8.22 0.20
C ASP A 66 13.74 -8.31 -0.64
N VAL A 67 13.68 -9.01 -1.77
CA VAL A 67 14.83 -9.12 -2.69
C VAL A 67 15.10 -7.79 -3.38
N ALA A 68 14.06 -7.04 -3.70
CA ALA A 68 14.17 -5.72 -4.30
C ALA A 68 14.82 -4.71 -3.33
N ASP A 69 14.40 -4.70 -2.05
CA ASP A 69 15.02 -3.88 -1.00
C ASP A 69 16.49 -4.24 -0.81
N PHE A 70 16.80 -5.54 -0.72
CA PHE A 70 18.19 -6.00 -0.64
C PHE A 70 19.01 -5.54 -1.85
N TYR A 71 18.48 -5.72 -3.07
CA TYR A 71 19.16 -5.34 -4.30
C TYR A 71 19.45 -3.84 -4.33
N ARG A 72 18.45 -2.99 -4.02
CA ARG A 72 18.60 -1.52 -3.97
C ARG A 72 19.66 -1.08 -2.96
N ALA A 73 19.61 -1.63 -1.75
CA ALA A 73 20.60 -1.34 -0.71
C ALA A 73 22.04 -1.62 -1.18
N GLN A 74 22.24 -2.70 -1.94
CA GLN A 74 23.56 -3.06 -2.46
C GLN A 74 23.97 -2.27 -3.71
N THR A 75 23.03 -1.84 -4.55
CA THR A 75 23.33 -1.11 -5.79
C THR A 75 23.50 0.40 -5.65
N GLY A 76 23.34 0.95 -4.43
CA GLY A 76 23.60 2.37 -4.17
C GLY A 76 22.35 3.25 -4.11
N ASP A 77 21.19 2.65 -3.84
CA ASP A 77 19.97 3.36 -3.43
C ASP A 77 19.57 2.91 -2.01
N PRO A 78 20.30 3.37 -0.98
CA PRO A 78 20.01 3.00 0.40
C PRO A 78 18.72 3.66 0.92
N GLU A 79 18.32 4.82 0.39
CA GLU A 79 17.06 5.49 0.75
C GLU A 79 15.86 4.65 0.34
N GLY A 80 15.87 4.12 -0.89
CA GLY A 80 14.86 3.19 -1.38
C GLY A 80 14.83 1.83 -0.67
N ALA A 81 15.77 1.55 0.25
CA ALA A 81 15.86 0.33 1.02
C ALA A 81 15.80 0.56 2.55
N GLN A 82 15.46 1.78 2.99
CA GLN A 82 15.27 2.07 4.41
C GLN A 82 14.11 1.26 4.98
N THR A 83 14.30 0.74 6.19
CA THR A 83 13.23 0.07 6.93
C THR A 83 12.31 1.10 7.56
N THR A 84 11.01 1.01 7.27
CA THR A 84 9.99 1.84 7.92
C THR A 84 9.71 1.27 9.31
N ASP A 85 9.74 2.12 10.33
CA ASP A 85 9.32 1.72 11.67
C ASP A 85 7.79 1.64 11.73
N ILE A 86 7.29 0.42 11.85
CA ILE A 86 5.86 0.13 11.98
C ILE A 86 5.48 -0.30 13.40
N SER A 87 6.38 -0.16 14.37
CA SER A 87 6.21 -0.67 15.74
C SER A 87 4.95 -0.11 16.43
N ALA A 88 4.58 1.13 16.15
CA ALA A 88 3.37 1.77 16.68
C ALA A 88 2.09 0.99 16.35
N HIS A 89 2.04 0.28 15.22
CA HIS A 89 0.86 -0.47 14.79
C HIS A 89 0.63 -1.77 15.56
N PHE A 90 1.64 -2.25 16.28
CA PHE A 90 1.56 -3.44 17.13
C PHE A 90 1.34 -3.13 18.61
N GLN A 91 1.32 -1.84 18.97
CA GLN A 91 1.09 -1.39 20.34
C GLN A 91 -0.41 -1.19 20.60
N HIS A 92 -0.80 -1.18 21.87
CA HIS A 92 -2.15 -0.77 22.26
C HIS A 92 -2.33 0.73 22.09
N ASP A 93 -3.48 1.11 21.55
CA ASP A 93 -3.82 2.50 21.34
C ASP A 93 -4.05 3.21 22.68
N LEU A 94 -3.52 4.42 22.80
CA LEU A 94 -3.76 5.32 23.92
C LEU A 94 -5.20 5.86 23.87
N ALA A 95 -5.70 6.40 24.99
CA ALA A 95 -7.08 6.88 25.09
C ALA A 95 -7.47 8.00 24.09
N TYR A 96 -6.48 8.69 23.51
CA TYR A 96 -6.67 9.73 22.51
C TYR A 96 -6.29 9.27 21.10
N GLN A 97 -6.04 7.98 20.89
CA GLN A 97 -5.73 7.39 19.60
C GLN A 97 -6.91 6.55 19.12
N GLU A 98 -7.16 6.62 17.82
CA GLU A 98 -8.04 5.69 17.12
C GLU A 98 -7.40 5.25 15.82
N ARG A 99 -7.91 4.13 15.27
CA ARG A 99 -7.49 3.57 14.00
C ARG A 99 -8.56 3.73 12.93
N ALA A 100 -8.11 4.03 11.71
CA ALA A 100 -8.93 4.00 10.51
C ALA A 100 -8.28 3.08 9.48
N ILE A 101 -9.08 2.21 8.85
CA ILE A 101 -8.59 1.28 7.83
C ILE A 101 -9.38 1.49 6.54
N PHE A 102 -8.67 1.81 5.46
CA PHE A 102 -9.27 2.12 4.17
C PHE A 102 -8.61 1.34 3.04
N ALA A 103 -9.43 0.75 2.17
CA ALA A 103 -9.02 0.13 0.91
C ALA A 103 -9.66 0.89 -0.25
N GLY A 104 -8.90 1.19 -1.30
CA GLY A 104 -9.33 2.16 -2.30
C GLY A 104 -8.47 2.21 -3.55
N GLY A 105 -7.85 1.08 -3.92
CA GLY A 105 -6.91 0.98 -5.04
C GLY A 105 -5.50 0.68 -4.55
N CYS A 106 -4.49 0.99 -5.37
CA CYS A 106 -3.11 0.82 -4.95
C CYS A 106 -2.83 1.63 -3.68
N PHE A 107 -2.41 0.93 -2.61
CA PHE A 107 -2.15 1.55 -1.31
C PHE A 107 -1.08 2.64 -1.35
N TRP A 108 -0.19 2.65 -2.36
CA TRP A 108 0.87 3.65 -2.50
C TRP A 108 0.30 5.04 -2.69
N CYS A 109 -0.82 5.16 -3.40
CA CYS A 109 -1.52 6.42 -3.63
C CYS A 109 -2.43 6.83 -2.45
N MET A 110 -2.71 5.89 -1.56
CA MET A 110 -3.57 6.13 -0.40
C MET A 110 -2.78 6.68 0.78
N VAL A 111 -1.50 6.33 0.95
CA VAL A 111 -0.70 6.70 2.14
C VAL A 111 -0.43 8.22 2.23
N GLU A 112 0.25 8.81 1.25
CA GLU A 112 0.75 10.21 1.31
C GLU A 112 -0.36 11.23 1.64
N PRO A 113 -1.56 11.18 1.03
CA PRO A 113 -2.63 12.13 1.34
C PRO A 113 -3.06 12.19 2.81
N PHE A 114 -2.92 11.09 3.56
CA PHE A 114 -3.21 11.05 4.99
C PHE A 114 -2.01 11.51 5.83
N VAL A 115 -0.79 11.12 5.48
CA VAL A 115 0.42 11.45 6.26
C VAL A 115 0.55 12.95 6.52
N ASP A 116 0.17 13.79 5.55
CA ASP A 116 0.28 15.25 5.66
C ASP A 116 -0.82 15.91 6.53
N GLN A 117 -1.80 15.15 7.02
CA GLN A 117 -2.91 15.72 7.79
C GLN A 117 -2.50 15.97 9.26
N PRO A 118 -2.77 17.18 9.81
CA PRO A 118 -2.53 17.45 11.22
C PRO A 118 -3.29 16.49 12.13
N GLY A 119 -2.58 15.80 13.01
CA GLY A 119 -3.17 14.81 13.93
C GLY A 119 -2.97 13.36 13.52
N ILE A 120 -2.49 13.09 12.31
CA ILE A 120 -2.02 11.76 11.94
C ILE A 120 -0.69 11.46 12.61
N GLN A 121 -0.56 10.26 13.15
CA GLN A 121 0.61 9.81 13.89
C GLN A 121 1.39 8.74 13.14
N SER A 122 0.69 7.83 12.45
CA SER A 122 1.31 6.81 11.61
C SER A 122 0.35 6.31 10.54
N VAL A 123 0.87 5.99 9.35
CA VAL A 123 0.11 5.39 8.25
C VAL A 123 0.97 4.30 7.62
N ILE A 124 0.43 3.07 7.53
CA ILE A 124 1.12 1.95 6.90
C ILE A 124 0.27 1.29 5.83
N SER A 125 0.95 0.70 4.85
CA SER A 125 0.36 -0.14 3.80
C SER A 125 0.18 -1.57 4.31
N GLY A 126 -0.87 -2.27 3.89
CA GLY A 126 -1.09 -3.66 4.27
C GLY A 126 -2.27 -4.32 3.57
N TYR A 127 -2.62 -5.49 4.08
CA TYR A 127 -3.62 -6.39 3.53
C TYR A 127 -4.66 -6.75 4.59
N THR A 128 -5.95 -6.68 4.27
CA THR A 128 -7.02 -7.02 5.23
C THR A 128 -8.30 -7.48 4.51
N GLY A 129 -9.28 -7.98 5.27
CA GLY A 129 -10.58 -8.43 4.75
C GLY A 129 -10.60 -9.81 4.06
N GLY A 130 -9.47 -10.52 4.02
CA GLY A 130 -9.36 -11.88 3.48
C GLY A 130 -9.11 -12.94 4.55
N ASP A 131 -8.95 -14.18 4.09
CA ASP A 131 -8.93 -15.38 4.96
C ASP A 131 -7.54 -15.99 5.11
N VAL A 132 -6.53 -15.52 4.36
CA VAL A 132 -5.18 -16.09 4.39
C VAL A 132 -4.35 -15.37 5.44
N PRO A 133 -3.88 -16.06 6.50
CA PRO A 133 -3.05 -15.42 7.52
C PRO A 133 -1.68 -15.06 6.95
N ASN A 134 -1.15 -13.91 7.35
CA ASN A 134 0.15 -13.37 6.94
C ASN A 134 0.39 -13.46 5.41
N PRO A 135 -0.49 -12.84 4.59
CA PRO A 135 -0.42 -12.95 3.14
C PRO A 135 0.77 -12.15 2.59
N THR A 136 1.39 -12.64 1.53
CA THR A 136 2.41 -11.88 0.76
C THR A 136 1.75 -11.09 -0.35
N TYR A 137 2.45 -10.07 -0.86
CA TYR A 137 2.01 -9.30 -2.02
C TYR A 137 1.57 -10.20 -3.19
N GLU A 138 2.38 -11.21 -3.53
CA GLU A 138 2.11 -12.13 -4.65
C GLU A 138 0.83 -12.96 -4.44
N GLN A 139 0.54 -13.33 -3.19
CA GLN A 139 -0.70 -14.05 -2.87
C GLN A 139 -1.89 -13.12 -3.02
N VAL A 140 -1.80 -11.87 -2.56
CA VAL A 140 -2.91 -10.90 -2.64
C VAL A 140 -3.23 -10.54 -4.08
N ILE A 141 -2.24 -10.23 -4.92
CA ILE A 141 -2.47 -9.86 -6.32
C ILE A 141 -3.00 -11.02 -7.18
N SER A 142 -2.92 -12.26 -6.68
CA SER A 142 -3.53 -13.42 -7.34
C SER A 142 -5.06 -13.45 -7.23
N ASP A 143 -5.64 -12.56 -6.42
CA ASP A 143 -7.08 -12.49 -6.08
C ASP A 143 -7.62 -13.74 -5.36
N GLN A 144 -6.77 -14.65 -4.89
CA GLN A 144 -7.19 -15.91 -4.25
C GLN A 144 -7.37 -15.81 -2.74
N THR A 145 -6.85 -14.76 -2.10
CA THR A 145 -6.81 -14.65 -0.63
C THR A 145 -8.03 -13.95 -0.03
N GLY A 146 -8.83 -13.28 -0.85
CA GLY A 146 -9.92 -12.39 -0.43
C GLY A 146 -9.45 -11.02 0.10
N HIS A 147 -8.16 -10.87 0.39
CA HIS A 147 -7.59 -9.62 0.90
C HIS A 147 -7.68 -8.49 -0.11
N VAL A 148 -7.74 -7.27 0.42
CA VAL A 148 -7.57 -6.03 -0.33
C VAL A 148 -6.31 -5.31 0.11
N GLU A 149 -5.70 -4.56 -0.80
CA GLU A 149 -4.73 -3.52 -0.43
C GLU A 149 -5.43 -2.43 0.36
N ALA A 150 -4.90 -2.14 1.54
CA ALA A 150 -5.45 -1.17 2.46
C ALA A 150 -4.34 -0.35 3.13
N VAL A 151 -4.74 0.77 3.72
CA VAL A 151 -3.91 1.54 4.65
C VAL A 151 -4.53 1.50 6.04
N GLU A 152 -3.69 1.35 7.06
CA GLU A 152 -4.07 1.54 8.46
C GLU A 152 -3.47 2.86 8.94
N ILE A 153 -4.32 3.69 9.55
CA ILE A 153 -3.99 5.04 10.00
C ILE A 153 -4.22 5.11 11.51
N ILE A 154 -3.19 5.50 12.26
CA ILE A 154 -3.30 5.87 13.68
C ILE A 154 -3.39 7.40 13.75
N PHE A 155 -4.44 7.91 14.40
CA PHE A 155 -4.69 9.34 14.50
C PHE A 155 -5.06 9.80 15.91
N ASP A 156 -4.70 11.04 16.23
CA ASP A 156 -5.04 11.72 17.48
C ASP A 156 -6.45 12.32 17.40
N THR A 157 -7.39 11.75 18.14
CA THR A 157 -8.82 12.14 18.15
C THR A 157 -9.05 13.57 18.67
N ARG A 158 -8.06 14.17 19.32
CA ARG A 158 -8.10 15.57 19.79
C ARG A 158 -7.76 16.57 18.69
N ARG A 159 -7.19 16.10 17.57
CA ARG A 159 -6.66 16.94 16.48
C ARG A 159 -7.39 16.74 15.17
N ILE A 160 -7.80 15.50 14.87
CA ILE A 160 -8.53 15.14 13.65
C ILE A 160 -9.63 14.14 13.98
N ARG A 161 -10.80 14.32 13.36
CA ARG A 161 -11.94 13.42 13.56
C ARG A 161 -11.98 12.36 12.47
N TYR A 162 -12.50 11.18 12.81
CA TYR A 162 -12.72 10.09 11.85
C TYR A 162 -13.52 10.54 10.61
N GLN A 163 -14.52 11.42 10.77
CA GLN A 163 -15.30 11.98 9.65
C GLN A 163 -14.41 12.68 8.61
N GLU A 164 -13.35 13.37 9.04
CA GLU A 164 -12.45 14.09 8.14
C GLU A 164 -11.61 13.11 7.32
N LEU A 165 -11.21 11.98 7.93
CA LEU A 165 -10.53 10.89 7.24
C LEU A 165 -11.44 10.21 6.22
N VAL A 166 -12.70 9.97 6.56
CA VAL A 166 -13.71 9.41 5.62
C VAL A 166 -14.01 10.38 4.47
N ASP A 167 -14.13 11.68 4.75
CA ASP A 167 -14.35 12.70 3.73
C ASP A 167 -13.15 12.80 2.78
N LEU A 168 -11.92 12.65 3.28
CA LEU A 168 -10.71 12.57 2.46
C LEU A 168 -10.68 11.28 1.64
N TYR A 169 -11.02 10.12 2.22
CA TYR A 169 -11.11 8.85 1.51
C TYR A 169 -12.00 8.93 0.25
N PHE A 170 -13.19 9.55 0.36
CA PHE A 170 -14.10 9.70 -0.78
C PHE A 170 -13.60 10.69 -1.86
N GLN A 171 -12.62 11.53 -1.54
CA GLN A 171 -11.96 12.39 -2.53
C GLN A 171 -10.82 11.68 -3.25
N LEU A 172 -10.29 10.61 -2.68
CA LEU A 172 -9.11 9.89 -3.20
C LEU A 172 -9.47 8.68 -4.06
N THR A 173 -10.67 8.13 -3.88
CA THR A 173 -11.15 6.91 -4.54
C THR A 173 -12.20 7.22 -5.61
N ASP A 174 -12.38 6.31 -6.57
CA ASP A 174 -13.61 6.25 -7.37
C ASP A 174 -14.63 5.36 -6.63
N PRO A 175 -15.59 5.95 -5.89
CA PRO A 175 -16.51 5.20 -5.05
C PRO A 175 -17.59 4.47 -5.85
N THR A 176 -17.52 4.48 -7.19
CA THR A 176 -18.47 3.85 -8.10
C THR A 176 -17.93 2.62 -8.84
N ASP A 177 -16.67 2.26 -8.60
CA ASP A 177 -15.99 1.17 -9.29
C ASP A 177 -15.66 0.02 -8.32
N ALA A 178 -16.36 -1.10 -8.47
CA ALA A 178 -16.18 -2.29 -7.64
C ALA A 178 -15.10 -3.24 -8.19
N LEU A 179 -14.62 -3.02 -9.42
CA LEU A 179 -13.70 -3.94 -10.12
C LEU A 179 -12.24 -3.46 -10.08
N GLY A 180 -11.97 -2.44 -9.26
CA GLY A 180 -10.66 -1.80 -9.12
C GLY A 180 -10.78 -0.29 -9.12
N GLN A 181 -9.64 0.38 -9.23
CA GLN A 181 -9.49 1.83 -9.06
C GLN A 181 -8.51 2.36 -10.10
N PHE A 182 -8.97 3.29 -10.93
CA PHE A 182 -8.13 3.95 -11.96
C PHE A 182 -7.47 2.95 -12.93
N GLN A 183 -6.15 2.77 -12.85
CA GLN A 183 -5.39 1.81 -13.64
C GLN A 183 -5.28 0.43 -12.97
N ASP A 184 -5.57 0.36 -11.67
CA ASP A 184 -5.42 -0.84 -10.85
C ASP A 184 -6.72 -1.65 -10.91
N ARG A 185 -6.62 -2.95 -11.22
CA ARG A 185 -7.77 -3.80 -11.54
C ARG A 185 -7.64 -5.14 -10.82
N GLY A 186 -8.76 -5.64 -10.29
CA GLY A 186 -8.80 -6.84 -9.45
C GLY A 186 -9.60 -6.63 -8.18
N GLY A 187 -10.03 -7.73 -7.57
CA GLY A 187 -10.81 -7.72 -6.34
C GLY A 187 -10.04 -7.15 -5.15
N HIS A 188 -8.71 -7.30 -5.15
CA HIS A 188 -7.79 -6.73 -4.17
C HIS A 188 -7.70 -5.19 -4.19
N TYR A 189 -8.23 -4.52 -5.22
CA TYR A 189 -8.26 -3.05 -5.31
C TYR A 189 -9.65 -2.45 -5.07
N ARG A 190 -10.65 -3.26 -4.68
CA ARG A 190 -12.02 -2.77 -4.49
C ARG A 190 -12.10 -1.76 -3.33
N PRO A 191 -12.98 -0.75 -3.41
CA PRO A 191 -13.13 0.26 -2.38
C PRO A 191 -13.89 -0.28 -1.15
N VAL A 192 -13.25 -0.25 0.03
CA VAL A 192 -13.82 -0.69 1.31
C VAL A 192 -13.38 0.24 2.44
N ILE A 193 -14.31 0.61 3.30
CA ILE A 193 -14.03 1.23 4.59
C ILE A 193 -14.21 0.17 5.69
N PHE A 194 -13.14 -0.14 6.41
CA PHE A 194 -13.17 -1.07 7.53
C PHE A 194 -13.35 -0.29 8.83
N VAL A 195 -14.41 -0.60 9.57
CA VAL A 195 -14.84 0.16 10.77
C VAL A 195 -14.59 -0.63 12.05
N ALA A 196 -13.98 0.02 13.04
CA ALA A 196 -13.66 -0.62 14.33
C ALA A 196 -14.88 -0.79 15.26
N GLY A 197 -15.97 -0.04 15.03
CA GLY A 197 -17.16 -0.11 15.88
C GLY A 197 -18.36 0.70 15.37
N PRO A 198 -19.44 0.76 16.15
CA PRO A 198 -20.70 1.37 15.73
C PRO A 198 -20.60 2.87 15.39
N SER A 199 -19.78 3.63 16.12
CA SER A 199 -19.59 5.06 15.86
C SER A 199 -18.95 5.31 14.49
N GLN A 200 -17.84 4.62 14.18
CA GLN A 200 -17.21 4.70 12.86
C GLN A 200 -18.14 4.22 11.75
N ARG A 201 -18.91 3.15 11.98
CA ARG A 201 -19.93 2.67 11.02
C ARG A 201 -20.94 3.76 10.69
N GLN A 202 -21.52 4.40 11.70
CA GLN A 202 -22.52 5.45 11.49
C GLN A 202 -21.93 6.62 10.69
N ILE A 203 -20.71 7.03 11.01
CA ILE A 203 -19.99 8.10 10.31
C ILE A 203 -19.74 7.73 8.84
N ALA A 204 -19.22 6.52 8.59
CA ALA A 204 -18.93 6.03 7.24
C ALA A 204 -20.20 5.91 6.39
N GLU A 205 -21.29 5.38 6.96
CA GLU A 205 -22.58 5.24 6.27
C GLU A 205 -23.22 6.60 5.97
N ALA A 206 -23.17 7.54 6.91
CA ALA A 206 -23.65 8.91 6.70
C ALA A 206 -22.84 9.63 5.60
N ALA A 207 -21.52 9.47 5.59
CA ALA A 207 -20.65 10.03 4.55
C ALA A 207 -20.96 9.42 3.18
N LYS A 208 -21.09 8.09 3.10
CA LYS A 208 -21.48 7.37 1.88
C LYS A 208 -22.83 7.87 1.34
N ALA A 209 -23.82 8.04 2.22
CA ALA A 209 -25.14 8.56 1.86
C ALA A 209 -25.07 10.01 1.34
N LYS A 210 -24.28 10.86 1.99
CA LYS A 210 -24.01 12.25 1.55
C LYS A 210 -23.37 12.29 0.16
N VAL A 211 -22.38 11.42 -0.09
CA VAL A 211 -21.72 11.30 -1.40
C VAL A 211 -22.71 10.83 -2.47
N ALA A 212 -23.54 9.83 -2.17
CA ALA A 212 -24.59 9.36 -3.08
C ALA A 212 -25.63 10.45 -3.39
N ALA A 213 -26.05 11.22 -2.38
CA ALA A 213 -27.02 12.30 -2.52
C ALA A 213 -26.46 13.57 -3.19
N SER A 214 -25.13 13.70 -3.31
CA SER A 214 -24.47 14.89 -3.88
C SER A 214 -24.86 15.17 -5.33
N GLY A 215 -25.34 14.16 -6.06
CA GLY A 215 -25.62 14.25 -7.48
C GLY A 215 -24.35 14.37 -8.34
N ARG A 216 -23.16 14.12 -7.80
CA ARG A 216 -21.89 14.11 -8.55
C ARG A 216 -21.69 12.83 -9.37
N TYR A 217 -22.11 11.68 -8.86
CA TYR A 217 -21.89 10.37 -9.49
C TYR A 217 -23.12 9.87 -10.24
N VAL A 218 -22.92 9.35 -11.47
CA VAL A 218 -23.99 8.72 -12.27
C VAL A 218 -24.30 7.32 -11.75
N ARG A 219 -23.24 6.57 -11.50
CA ARG A 219 -23.30 5.22 -10.95
C ARG A 219 -23.54 5.26 -9.44
N PRO A 220 -24.15 4.20 -8.86
CA PRO A 220 -24.33 4.08 -7.42
C PRO A 220 -22.97 4.04 -6.71
N ILE A 221 -22.99 4.45 -5.43
CA ILE A 221 -21.80 4.38 -4.56
C ILE A 221 -21.66 2.97 -4.02
N VAL A 222 -20.64 2.25 -4.49
CA VAL A 222 -20.42 0.82 -4.23
C VAL A 222 -19.43 0.55 -3.11
N THR A 223 -18.76 1.57 -2.56
CA THR A 223 -17.83 1.42 -1.43
C THR A 223 -18.45 0.58 -0.30
N ALA A 224 -17.83 -0.55 0.03
CA ALA A 224 -18.29 -1.40 1.11
C ALA A 224 -17.93 -0.81 2.48
N ILE A 225 -18.74 -1.10 3.51
CA ILE A 225 -18.49 -0.67 4.89
C ILE A 225 -18.55 -1.93 5.77
N GLU A 226 -17.38 -2.47 6.07
CA GLU A 226 -17.21 -3.80 6.68
C GLU A 226 -16.59 -3.65 8.07
N PRO A 227 -16.89 -4.56 9.02
CA PRO A 227 -16.16 -4.59 10.29
C PRO A 227 -14.65 -4.74 10.05
N ALA A 228 -13.83 -4.07 10.85
CA ALA A 228 -12.39 -4.25 10.77
C ALA A 228 -12.00 -5.71 11.04
N ALA A 229 -11.21 -6.27 10.14
CA ALA A 229 -10.59 -7.59 10.28
C ALA A 229 -9.11 -7.43 10.66
N THR A 230 -8.40 -8.55 10.83
CA THR A 230 -6.95 -8.53 11.05
C THR A 230 -6.26 -7.76 9.92
N PHE A 231 -5.42 -6.79 10.28
CA PHE A 231 -4.58 -6.04 9.35
C PHE A 231 -3.19 -6.66 9.31
N TRP A 232 -2.74 -7.05 8.12
CA TRP A 232 -1.41 -7.59 7.89
C TRP A 232 -0.53 -6.53 7.23
N PRO A 233 0.48 -5.99 7.91
CA PRO A 233 1.39 -5.03 7.30
C PRO A 233 2.05 -5.60 6.05
N ALA A 234 2.09 -4.80 4.98
CA ALA A 234 2.79 -5.16 3.76
C ALA A 234 4.31 -5.11 3.99
N GLU A 235 5.04 -5.78 3.09
CA GLU A 235 6.49 -5.84 3.07
C GLU A 235 7.11 -4.43 3.04
N ASN A 236 8.31 -4.26 3.59
CA ASN A 236 8.96 -2.95 3.73
C ASN A 236 9.07 -2.18 2.41
N TYR A 237 9.25 -2.89 1.30
CA TYR A 237 9.22 -2.35 -0.05
C TYR A 237 8.03 -1.40 -0.32
N HIS A 238 6.85 -1.75 0.20
CA HIS A 238 5.60 -1.03 -0.02
C HIS A 238 5.39 0.13 0.98
N GLN A 239 6.09 0.11 2.12
CA GLN A 239 6.02 1.16 3.11
C GLN A 239 6.76 2.42 2.64
N ASP A 240 6.20 3.59 2.91
CA ASP A 240 6.76 4.89 2.47
C ASP A 240 7.13 4.93 0.97
N PHE A 241 6.37 4.25 0.11
CA PHE A 241 6.71 4.13 -1.31
C PHE A 241 6.88 5.48 -2.01
N TYR A 242 6.10 6.50 -1.63
CA TYR A 242 6.22 7.87 -2.13
C TYR A 242 7.59 8.51 -1.84
N LYS A 243 8.24 8.15 -0.71
CA LYS A 243 9.60 8.57 -0.36
C LYS A 243 10.65 7.71 -1.07
N LYS A 244 10.46 6.38 -1.06
CA LYS A 244 11.44 5.40 -1.59
C LYS A 244 11.53 5.40 -3.11
N ASN A 245 10.42 5.66 -3.81
CA ASN A 245 10.33 5.63 -5.28
C ASN A 245 9.56 6.84 -5.82
N PRO A 246 10.05 8.08 -5.61
CA PRO A 246 9.27 9.30 -5.84
C PRO A 246 8.92 9.54 -7.31
N GLN A 247 9.73 9.05 -8.25
CA GLN A 247 9.45 9.18 -9.69
C GLN A 247 8.26 8.29 -10.10
N ARG A 248 8.29 7.02 -9.70
CA ARG A 248 7.22 6.05 -10.01
C ARG A 248 5.93 6.43 -9.29
N TYR A 249 6.02 6.85 -8.03
CA TYR A 249 4.90 7.38 -7.28
C TYR A 249 4.22 8.54 -8.01
N ARG A 250 4.98 9.57 -8.42
CA ARG A 250 4.45 10.73 -9.15
C ARG A 250 3.75 10.35 -10.47
N LEU A 251 4.20 9.30 -11.15
CA LEU A 251 3.56 8.83 -12.38
C LEU A 251 2.16 8.26 -12.09
N VAL A 252 2.05 7.35 -11.12
CA VAL A 252 0.76 6.73 -10.75
C VAL A 252 -0.19 7.79 -10.18
N GLU A 253 0.31 8.65 -9.30
CA GLU A 253 -0.47 9.73 -8.68
C GLU A 253 -1.00 10.71 -9.71
N LYS A 254 -0.20 11.08 -10.71
CA LYS A 254 -0.64 11.98 -11.79
C LYS A 254 -1.81 11.39 -12.58
N THR A 255 -1.75 10.10 -12.91
CA THR A 255 -2.83 9.42 -13.64
C THR A 255 -4.12 9.40 -12.82
N ARG A 256 -4.02 9.08 -11.52
CA ARG A 256 -5.15 9.11 -10.58
C ARG A 256 -5.78 10.49 -10.49
N GLN A 257 -4.97 11.52 -10.28
CA GLN A 257 -5.43 12.91 -10.17
C GLN A 257 -6.11 13.41 -11.44
N GLN A 258 -5.59 13.04 -12.62
CA GLN A 258 -6.22 13.38 -13.89
C GLN A 258 -7.62 12.76 -14.01
N PHE A 259 -7.75 11.48 -13.66
CA PHE A 259 -9.04 10.78 -13.67
C PHE A 259 -10.05 11.43 -12.72
N LEU A 260 -9.66 11.65 -11.45
CA LEU A 260 -10.55 12.24 -10.44
C LEU A 260 -10.99 13.65 -10.82
N LYS A 261 -10.08 14.49 -11.30
CA LYS A 261 -10.42 15.85 -11.77
C LYS A 261 -11.43 15.81 -12.90
N PHE A 262 -11.25 14.91 -13.86
CA PHE A 262 -12.19 14.73 -14.96
C PHE A 262 -13.57 14.27 -14.46
N GLN A 263 -13.61 13.25 -13.60
CA GLN A 263 -14.84 12.73 -13.01
C GLN A 263 -15.60 13.79 -12.20
N HIS A 264 -14.88 14.53 -11.34
CA HIS A 264 -15.46 15.61 -10.54
C HIS A 264 -15.98 16.75 -11.41
N ALA A 265 -15.23 17.19 -12.42
CA ALA A 265 -15.67 18.26 -13.33
C ALA A 265 -16.95 17.87 -14.08
N GLN A 266 -17.05 16.62 -14.56
CA GLN A 266 -18.26 16.10 -15.18
C GLN A 266 -19.44 16.06 -14.19
N GLY A 267 -19.19 15.59 -12.96
CA GLY A 267 -20.18 15.54 -11.89
C GLY A 267 -20.72 16.92 -11.52
N ASP A 268 -19.83 17.89 -11.30
CA ASP A 268 -20.18 19.25 -10.91
C ASP A 268 -20.93 19.99 -12.04
N LEU A 269 -20.52 19.83 -13.29
CA LEU A 269 -21.25 20.36 -14.45
C LEU A 269 -22.68 19.80 -14.51
N ARG A 270 -22.84 18.51 -14.25
CA ARG A 270 -24.16 17.86 -14.24
C ARG A 270 -25.05 18.39 -13.11
N VAL A 271 -24.50 18.56 -11.91
CA VAL A 271 -25.21 19.16 -10.77
C VAL A 271 -25.66 20.58 -11.12
N LEU A 272 -24.77 21.38 -11.72
CA LEU A 272 -25.08 22.74 -12.15
C LEU A 272 -26.23 22.77 -13.17
N LEU A 273 -26.18 21.92 -14.19
CA LEU A 273 -27.22 21.81 -15.22
C LEU A 273 -28.57 21.38 -14.64
N LYS A 274 -28.59 20.42 -13.70
CA LYS A 274 -29.83 20.02 -13.00
C LYS A 274 -30.43 21.17 -12.18
N ARG A 275 -29.59 21.92 -11.46
CA ARG A 275 -30.04 23.09 -10.69
C ARG A 275 -30.60 24.20 -11.57
N ARG A 276 -30.02 24.42 -12.76
CA ARG A 276 -30.54 25.39 -13.74
C ARG A 276 -31.88 24.97 -14.36
N LYS A 277 -32.13 23.68 -14.54
CA LYS A 277 -33.42 23.17 -15.05
C LYS A 277 -34.54 23.14 -14.00
N ALA A 278 -34.19 23.18 -12.71
CA ALA A 278 -35.13 23.15 -11.60
C ALA A 278 -35.54 24.56 -11.11
N LYS A 279 -34.92 25.61 -11.67
CA LYS A 279 -35.33 27.02 -11.51
C LYS A 279 -36.13 27.44 -12.73
#